data_AF-A0A937BG59-F1
#
_entry.id   AF-A0A937BG59-F1
#
_cell.length_a   1.000
_cell.length_b   1.000
_cell.length_c   1.000
_cell.angle_alpha   90.00
_cell.angle_beta   90.00
_cell.angle_gamma   90.00
#
_symmetry.space_group_name_H-M   'P 1'
#
loop_
_entity.id
_entity.type
_entity.pdbx_description
1 polymer ?
#
loop_
_entity_poly.entity_id
_entity_poly.type
_entity_poly.pdbx_seq_one_letter_code
_entity_poly.pdbx_strand_id
1 'polypeptide(L)'
;MSNPEEGGSSGQVPGRYKFKEMKVHSSDEWMAGATKKYRKVFDRYETTYLRVEISFFNKWFDEEEWEASIRSKCFFVNGSQKNELSNFEEKRKVLKEENIVFARHSWGNAKPGDYWRKGNYVWEAYIDEVKIGETMFYIEDVGDLPAGQNHYFDLESIRLFEGDGQASTLPDKKYVKKFSQKDTRFVWGEVNFKNKSAKDYFAEIFFLYSDADGQPKGSQSYLTYVPPNTVGQVFSVYAGWGNAQPGSWHNDRYTMEIIFMDMHIATVPFEVGEGFEEGGAHVITNKGQILDQAFASSTATQSQSLDTLLAESLEELNLLTGLDKIKTEVNEMVSLVKFYQETGKDVLNKFSLHTVFTGNPGTGKTTVARILSNVYKGLGILEKGHLVEVDREGLVAGYIGQTAIKTGEKINEAMGGVLFIDEAYSLAQEKGSPYDFGGEAIQIILKRMEDMRGKFGVIVAGYTHNMHGFINSNPGLKSRFDKYFHFEDYTPDQMFIIALSMYRKEGVMPDVDAATHLKSYFTALFNHRDEFFGNARSVRQVVAESVKNQNLRLAAIKKEERTPDLLATILLEDVKEFDPKNVSGGKAKIGFKP
;
A
#
# COMPACT_ATOMS: atom_id res chain seq x y z
N MET A 1 36.63 -30.09 -50.27
CA MET A 1 37.55 -30.19 -49.12
C MET A 1 36.67 -30.10 -47.87
N SER A 2 36.06 -31.22 -47.50
CA SER A 2 36.55 -32.16 -46.47
C SER A 2 36.42 -31.58 -45.06
N ASN A 3 35.30 -31.94 -44.44
CA ASN A 3 35.08 -31.99 -42.99
C ASN A 3 36.15 -32.86 -42.32
N PRO A 4 36.46 -32.60 -41.04
CA PRO A 4 36.69 -33.68 -40.10
C PRO A 4 35.69 -33.62 -38.92
N GLU A 5 35.20 -34.81 -38.60
CA GLU A 5 34.37 -35.16 -37.45
C GLU A 5 35.15 -35.10 -36.12
N GLU A 6 34.47 -34.68 -35.06
CA GLU A 6 34.53 -35.25 -33.70
C GLU A 6 33.10 -35.07 -33.15
N GLY A 7 32.38 -36.02 -32.55
CA GLY A 7 32.61 -37.36 -32.05
C GLY A 7 31.42 -37.62 -31.11
N GLY A 8 30.49 -38.49 -31.52
CA GLY A 8 29.21 -38.65 -30.83
C GLY A 8 29.21 -39.65 -29.67
N SER A 9 28.30 -39.45 -28.70
CA SER A 9 27.66 -40.56 -27.98
C SER A 9 26.30 -40.14 -27.35
N SER A 10 25.23 -40.67 -27.95
CA SER A 10 23.95 -41.15 -27.36
C SER A 10 23.24 -40.32 -26.26
N GLY A 11 22.02 -39.81 -26.43
CA GLY A 11 21.03 -39.98 -27.50
C GLY A 11 20.07 -38.80 -27.53
N GLN A 12 19.96 -38.15 -28.69
CA GLN A 12 18.81 -37.31 -29.01
C GLN A 12 17.74 -38.24 -29.58
N VAL A 13 16.55 -38.27 -28.99
CA VAL A 13 15.34 -38.68 -29.73
C VAL A 13 14.90 -37.43 -30.49
N PRO A 14 15.22 -37.25 -31.79
CA PRO A 14 14.97 -36.00 -32.48
C PRO A 14 13.56 -36.04 -33.05
N GLY A 15 12.72 -35.05 -32.75
CA GLY A 15 11.60 -34.71 -33.62
C GLY A 15 10.31 -34.27 -32.94
N ARG A 16 9.93 -34.88 -31.81
CA ARG A 16 8.58 -34.75 -31.24
C ARG A 16 8.36 -33.51 -30.37
N TYR A 17 9.43 -32.98 -29.79
CA TYR A 17 9.33 -31.83 -28.88
C TYR A 17 10.52 -30.87 -29.00
N LYS A 18 10.34 -29.66 -28.45
CA LYS A 18 11.42 -28.69 -28.18
C LYS A 18 11.27 -28.17 -26.76
N PHE A 19 12.29 -28.32 -25.93
CA PHE A 19 12.28 -27.77 -24.57
C PHE A 19 12.00 -26.27 -24.61
N LYS A 20 11.09 -25.81 -23.74
CA LYS A 20 10.71 -24.40 -23.62
C LYS A 20 11.33 -23.80 -22.38
N GLU A 21 10.92 -24.28 -21.20
CA GLU A 21 11.42 -23.78 -19.91
C GLU A 21 11.10 -24.74 -18.76
N MET A 22 11.82 -24.56 -17.65
CA MET A 22 11.59 -25.25 -16.38
C MET A 22 11.59 -24.20 -15.26
N LYS A 23 10.54 -24.19 -14.43
CA LYS A 23 10.37 -23.17 -13.38
C LYS A 23 9.95 -23.80 -12.05
N VAL A 24 10.43 -23.22 -10.94
CA VAL A 24 10.15 -23.70 -9.58
C VAL A 24 9.22 -22.73 -8.86
N HIS A 25 8.28 -23.23 -8.05
CA HIS A 25 7.36 -22.44 -7.22
C HIS A 25 6.92 -23.21 -5.97
N SER A 26 6.33 -22.51 -4.98
CA SER A 26 5.92 -23.05 -3.68
C SER A 26 4.41 -22.99 -3.39
N SER A 27 3.56 -22.51 -4.31
CA SER A 27 2.14 -22.23 -4.02
C SER A 27 1.26 -23.49 -3.92
N ASP A 28 0.35 -23.52 -2.95
CA ASP A 28 -0.76 -24.46 -2.89
C ASP A 28 -1.83 -24.07 -3.92
N GLU A 29 -2.18 -24.98 -4.83
CA GLU A 29 -3.17 -24.80 -5.90
C GLU A 29 -4.62 -24.51 -5.41
N TRP A 30 -4.84 -24.27 -4.10
CA TRP A 30 -6.15 -24.22 -3.44
C TRP A 30 -6.42 -22.96 -2.60
N MET A 31 -6.06 -21.78 -3.09
CA MET A 31 -6.52 -20.50 -2.52
C MET A 31 -7.06 -19.59 -3.62
N ALA A 32 -8.25 -19.02 -3.42
CA ALA A 32 -8.91 -18.14 -4.38
C ALA A 32 -7.98 -16.96 -4.76
N GLY A 33 -7.59 -16.88 -6.04
CA GLY A 33 -6.69 -15.85 -6.58
C GLY A 33 -5.30 -16.33 -7.04
N ALA A 34 -5.02 -17.64 -7.04
CA ALA A 34 -3.70 -18.24 -7.31
C ALA A 34 -3.04 -17.86 -8.66
N THR A 35 -2.17 -16.85 -8.67
CA THR A 35 -1.10 -16.70 -9.66
C THR A 35 0.14 -17.46 -9.18
N LYS A 36 0.70 -18.33 -10.04
CA LYS A 36 1.93 -19.08 -9.72
C LYS A 36 3.10 -18.10 -9.56
N LYS A 37 3.70 -18.07 -8.37
CA LYS A 37 4.88 -17.25 -8.07
C LYS A 37 6.14 -18.07 -8.28
N TYR A 38 6.69 -18.01 -9.49
CA TYR A 38 7.93 -18.72 -9.80
C TYR A 38 9.14 -17.97 -9.23
N ARG A 39 10.00 -18.67 -8.50
CA ARG A 39 11.23 -18.14 -7.90
C ARG A 39 12.29 -19.23 -7.73
N LYS A 40 13.54 -18.81 -7.54
CA LYS A 40 14.69 -19.66 -7.29
C LYS A 40 15.12 -19.64 -5.83
N VAL A 41 14.81 -18.60 -5.07
CA VAL A 41 15.22 -18.51 -3.65
C VAL A 41 14.01 -18.69 -2.73
N PHE A 42 14.16 -19.55 -1.73
CA PHE A 42 13.12 -19.93 -0.79
C PHE A 42 13.61 -19.90 0.66
N ASP A 43 12.75 -19.48 1.60
CA ASP A 43 13.05 -19.56 3.04
C ASP A 43 12.63 -20.92 3.58
N ARG A 44 13.55 -21.58 4.27
CA ARG A 44 13.34 -22.89 4.89
C ARG A 44 12.10 -22.96 5.79
N TYR A 45 11.84 -21.92 6.60
CA TYR A 45 10.77 -21.90 7.59
C TYR A 45 9.42 -21.49 7.03
N GLU A 46 9.36 -21.14 5.75
CA GLU A 46 8.11 -20.86 5.02
C GLU A 46 7.80 -21.95 3.99
N THR A 47 8.81 -22.75 3.61
CA THR A 47 8.72 -23.69 2.50
C THR A 47 8.22 -25.06 2.95
N THR A 48 7.08 -25.47 2.40
CA THR A 48 6.51 -26.82 2.54
C THR A 48 6.89 -27.68 1.32
N TYR A 49 6.05 -27.63 0.28
CA TYR A 49 6.26 -28.30 -0.98
C TYR A 49 6.82 -27.33 -2.00
N LEU A 50 7.87 -27.74 -2.69
CA LEU A 50 8.28 -27.12 -3.93
C LEU A 50 7.72 -27.91 -5.10
N ARG A 51 7.43 -27.19 -6.17
CA ARG A 51 6.88 -27.73 -7.40
C ARG A 51 7.74 -27.27 -8.55
N VAL A 52 8.03 -28.19 -9.46
CA VAL A 52 8.64 -27.87 -10.74
C VAL A 52 7.63 -28.04 -11.86
N GLU A 53 7.55 -27.01 -12.70
CA GLU A 53 6.81 -27.05 -13.94
C GLU A 53 7.78 -27.13 -15.11
N ILE A 54 7.64 -28.19 -15.89
CA ILE A 54 8.41 -28.45 -17.11
C ILE A 54 7.49 -28.14 -18.27
N SER A 55 7.97 -27.35 -19.23
CA SER A 55 7.23 -27.09 -20.46
C SER A 55 8.08 -27.31 -21.70
N PHE A 56 7.42 -27.82 -22.74
CA PHE A 56 8.02 -28.05 -24.04
C PHE A 56 6.97 -27.84 -25.14
N PHE A 57 7.44 -27.39 -26.30
CA PHE A 57 6.62 -27.32 -27.50
C PHE A 57 6.42 -28.72 -28.07
N ASN A 58 5.18 -29.06 -28.39
CA ASN A 58 4.84 -30.24 -29.18
C ASN A 58 5.11 -29.92 -30.65
N LYS A 59 6.08 -30.60 -31.26
CA LYS A 59 6.42 -30.38 -32.67
C LYS A 59 5.48 -31.11 -33.64
N TRP A 60 4.63 -32.01 -33.14
CA TRP A 60 3.57 -32.70 -33.89
C TRP A 60 2.18 -32.14 -33.57
N PHE A 61 2.14 -30.88 -33.12
CA PHE A 61 0.89 -30.13 -33.01
C PHE A 61 0.16 -30.13 -34.36
N ASP A 62 -1.15 -30.37 -34.33
CA ASP A 62 -2.03 -30.62 -35.48
C ASP A 62 -1.71 -31.86 -36.34
N GLU A 63 -0.66 -32.61 -36.05
CA GLU A 63 -0.25 -33.79 -36.83
C GLU A 63 -0.75 -35.10 -36.18
N GLU A 64 -0.15 -35.50 -35.05
CA GLU A 64 -0.47 -36.76 -34.38
C GLU A 64 -0.25 -36.71 -32.86
N GLU A 65 -1.00 -37.56 -32.15
CA GLU A 65 -0.85 -37.76 -30.71
C GLU A 65 0.23 -38.81 -30.41
N TRP A 66 0.98 -38.63 -29.33
CA TRP A 66 2.10 -39.51 -28.96
C TRP A 66 2.24 -39.65 -27.44
N GLU A 67 2.95 -40.69 -26.98
CA GLU A 67 3.23 -40.88 -25.55
C GLU A 67 4.65 -40.42 -25.20
N ALA A 68 4.75 -39.69 -24.10
CA ALA A 68 6.00 -39.21 -23.50
C ALA A 68 6.19 -39.82 -22.10
N SER A 69 7.38 -40.32 -21.79
CA SER A 69 7.77 -40.59 -20.40
C SER A 69 8.49 -39.38 -19.83
N ILE A 70 7.82 -38.61 -18.97
CA ILE A 70 8.35 -37.36 -18.42
C ILE A 70 8.84 -37.64 -17.00
N ARG A 71 10.14 -37.45 -16.77
CA ARG A 71 10.77 -37.68 -15.47
C ARG A 71 11.41 -36.40 -14.94
N SER A 72 11.27 -36.14 -13.64
CA SER A 72 12.03 -35.11 -12.94
C SER A 72 12.81 -35.67 -11.77
N LYS A 73 14.05 -35.24 -11.62
CA LYS A 73 14.91 -35.58 -10.47
C LYS A 73 15.33 -34.34 -9.72
N CYS A 74 15.19 -34.34 -8.41
CA CYS A 74 15.66 -33.26 -7.54
C CYS A 74 16.91 -33.71 -6.79
N PHE A 75 17.92 -32.84 -6.72
CA PHE A 75 19.20 -33.11 -6.08
C PHE A 75 19.56 -32.00 -5.10
N PHE A 76 20.11 -32.37 -3.94
CA PHE A 76 20.90 -31.47 -3.11
C PHE A 76 22.34 -31.41 -3.64
N VAL A 77 22.88 -30.22 -3.82
CA VAL A 77 24.21 -29.98 -4.40
C VAL A 77 25.18 -29.51 -3.31
N ASN A 78 26.25 -30.25 -3.12
CA ASN A 78 27.35 -29.88 -2.23
C ASN A 78 28.68 -29.97 -2.98
N GLY A 79 29.19 -28.81 -3.42
CA GLY A 79 30.35 -28.75 -4.32
C GLY A 79 30.04 -29.44 -5.64
N SER A 80 30.83 -30.48 -6.00
CA SER A 80 30.62 -31.29 -7.20
C SER A 80 29.69 -32.49 -7.00
N GLN A 81 29.28 -32.79 -5.77
CA GLN A 81 28.42 -33.93 -5.46
C GLN A 81 26.94 -33.55 -5.60
N LYS A 82 26.15 -34.41 -6.26
CA LYS A 82 24.70 -34.34 -6.34
C LYS A 82 24.09 -35.52 -5.57
N ASN A 83 23.34 -35.22 -4.51
CA ASN A 83 22.61 -36.22 -3.73
C ASN A 83 21.14 -36.23 -4.16
N GLU A 84 20.66 -37.35 -4.72
CA GLU A 84 19.28 -37.47 -5.20
C GLU A 84 18.30 -37.42 -4.01
N LEU A 85 17.30 -36.54 -4.11
CA LEU A 85 16.24 -36.34 -3.13
C LEU A 85 14.92 -36.94 -3.60
N SER A 86 14.64 -36.80 -4.91
CA SER A 86 13.43 -37.32 -5.52
C SER A 86 13.65 -37.70 -6.98
N ASN A 87 12.84 -38.65 -7.44
CA ASN A 87 12.85 -39.15 -8.80
C ASN A 87 11.41 -39.57 -9.17
N PHE A 88 10.72 -38.68 -9.86
CA PHE A 88 9.34 -38.86 -10.28
C PHE A 88 9.27 -39.08 -11.78
N GLU A 89 8.49 -40.06 -12.20
CA GLU A 89 8.23 -40.34 -13.61
C GLU A 89 6.73 -40.50 -13.83
N GLU A 90 6.23 -39.83 -14.86
CA GLU A 90 4.87 -39.98 -15.34
C GLU A 90 4.89 -40.33 -16.83
N LYS A 91 3.98 -41.23 -17.23
CA LYS A 91 3.67 -41.41 -18.64
C LYS A 91 2.51 -40.50 -18.98
N ARG A 92 2.68 -39.70 -20.03
CA ARG A 92 1.68 -38.75 -20.49
C ARG A 92 1.40 -38.95 -21.97
N LYS A 93 0.11 -39.01 -22.32
CA LYS A 93 -0.34 -38.86 -23.70
C LYS A 93 -0.34 -37.38 -24.07
N VAL A 94 0.46 -37.00 -25.06
CA VAL A 94 0.52 -35.67 -25.65
C VAL A 94 -0.46 -35.61 -26.81
N LEU A 95 -1.43 -34.71 -26.73
CA LEU A 95 -2.47 -34.56 -27.75
C LEU A 95 -1.97 -33.67 -28.89
N LYS A 96 -2.46 -33.90 -30.10
CA LYS A 96 -2.12 -33.06 -31.27
C LYS A 96 -2.62 -31.63 -31.12
N GLU A 97 -3.62 -31.38 -30.28
CA GLU A 97 -4.17 -30.04 -29.99
C GLU A 97 -3.36 -29.28 -28.91
N GLU A 98 -2.37 -29.90 -28.27
CA GLU A 98 -1.51 -29.26 -27.28
C GLU A 98 -0.24 -28.69 -27.94
N ASN A 99 -0.22 -27.39 -28.27
CA ASN A 99 1.00 -26.74 -28.78
C ASN A 99 2.12 -26.73 -27.72
N ILE A 100 1.76 -26.48 -26.46
CA ILE A 100 2.70 -26.47 -25.33
C ILE A 100 2.19 -27.44 -24.28
N VAL A 101 3.03 -28.41 -23.93
CA VAL A 101 2.75 -29.43 -22.92
C VAL A 101 3.39 -29.00 -21.60
N PHE A 102 2.68 -29.23 -20.49
CA PHE A 102 3.15 -28.90 -19.14
C PHE A 102 3.12 -30.12 -18.23
N ALA A 103 4.25 -30.53 -17.68
CA ALA A 103 4.34 -31.53 -16.62
C ALA A 103 4.68 -30.86 -15.29
N ARG A 104 4.05 -31.32 -14.19
CA ARG A 104 4.22 -30.71 -12.87
C ARG A 104 4.50 -31.79 -11.84
N HIS A 105 5.65 -31.70 -11.20
CA HIS A 105 6.03 -32.60 -10.11
C HIS A 105 6.27 -31.80 -8.84
N SER A 106 5.96 -32.39 -7.69
CA SER A 106 6.09 -31.75 -6.39
C SER A 106 6.90 -32.61 -5.43
N TRP A 107 7.66 -31.95 -4.56
CA TRP A 107 8.42 -32.61 -3.51
C TRP A 107 8.50 -31.73 -2.27
N GLY A 108 8.50 -32.33 -1.09
CA GLY A 108 8.55 -31.65 0.19
C GLY A 108 7.66 -32.33 1.22
N ASN A 109 7.25 -31.56 2.23
CA ASN A 109 6.41 -32.05 3.31
C ASN A 109 5.46 -30.95 3.80
N ALA A 110 4.45 -31.36 4.59
CA ALA A 110 3.39 -30.45 5.05
C ALA A 110 3.86 -29.42 6.09
N LYS A 111 4.93 -29.70 6.83
CA LYS A 111 5.42 -28.81 7.91
C LYS A 111 6.65 -28.03 7.44
N PRO A 112 6.59 -26.68 7.38
CA PRO A 112 7.74 -25.86 7.04
C PRO A 112 8.95 -26.13 7.93
N GLY A 113 10.16 -25.99 7.37
CA GLY A 113 11.43 -26.14 8.09
C GLY A 113 11.88 -27.59 8.35
N ASP A 114 10.99 -28.57 8.22
CA ASP A 114 11.27 -29.97 8.59
C ASP A 114 12.06 -30.71 7.50
N TYR A 115 11.77 -30.51 6.21
CA TYR A 115 12.45 -31.24 5.12
C TYR A 115 13.61 -30.47 4.51
N TRP A 116 13.34 -29.30 3.91
CA TRP A 116 14.36 -28.52 3.22
C TRP A 116 15.44 -28.03 4.18
N ARG A 117 16.71 -28.12 3.76
CA ARG A 117 17.87 -27.62 4.50
C ARG A 117 18.56 -26.53 3.69
N LYS A 118 19.27 -25.61 4.35
CA LYS A 118 20.02 -24.59 3.64
C LYS A 118 20.95 -25.21 2.59
N GLY A 119 20.98 -24.62 1.40
CA GLY A 119 21.95 -24.93 0.37
C GLY A 119 21.39 -24.88 -1.05
N ASN A 120 22.16 -25.43 -1.97
CA ASN A 120 21.90 -25.37 -3.40
C ASN A 120 21.22 -26.66 -3.86
N TYR A 121 20.24 -26.52 -4.74
CA TYR A 121 19.49 -27.64 -5.27
C TYR A 121 19.38 -27.52 -6.78
N VAL A 122 19.29 -28.66 -7.46
CA VAL A 122 19.08 -28.75 -8.90
C VAL A 122 17.90 -29.67 -9.16
N TRP A 123 17.00 -29.21 -10.01
CA TRP A 123 15.95 -30.03 -10.59
C TRP A 123 16.29 -30.30 -12.04
N GLU A 124 16.32 -31.57 -12.43
CA GLU A 124 16.59 -32.01 -13.79
C GLU A 124 15.32 -32.61 -14.41
N ALA A 125 15.07 -32.32 -15.68
CA ALA A 125 13.95 -32.84 -16.44
C ALA A 125 14.44 -33.76 -17.56
N TYR A 126 13.71 -34.85 -17.76
CA TYR A 126 13.97 -35.86 -18.77
C TYR A 126 12.68 -36.17 -19.53
N ILE A 127 12.79 -36.38 -20.84
CA ILE A 127 11.72 -36.97 -21.66
C ILE A 127 12.33 -38.18 -22.36
N ASP A 128 11.70 -39.34 -22.22
CA ASP A 128 12.13 -40.61 -22.81
C ASP A 128 13.62 -40.90 -22.53
N GLU A 129 14.02 -40.77 -21.25
CA GLU A 129 15.38 -40.92 -20.73
C GLU A 129 16.40 -39.84 -21.17
N VAL A 130 16.02 -38.90 -22.03
CA VAL A 130 16.90 -37.81 -22.48
C VAL A 130 16.76 -36.61 -21.57
N LYS A 131 17.86 -36.11 -20.99
CA LYS A 131 17.85 -34.86 -20.22
C LYS A 131 17.54 -33.68 -21.13
N ILE A 132 16.46 -32.96 -20.85
CA ILE A 132 15.97 -31.85 -21.66
C ILE A 132 16.25 -30.47 -21.06
N GLY A 133 16.49 -30.42 -19.75
CA GLY A 133 16.74 -29.18 -19.03
C GLY A 133 17.04 -29.39 -17.57
N GLU A 134 17.53 -28.34 -16.93
CA GLU A 134 17.68 -28.28 -15.48
C GLU A 134 17.43 -26.86 -14.98
N THR A 135 17.08 -26.72 -13.71
CA THR A 135 16.97 -25.43 -13.03
C THR A 135 17.56 -25.53 -11.62
N MET A 136 18.30 -24.50 -11.22
CA MET A 136 18.81 -24.35 -9.87
C MET A 136 17.84 -23.56 -8.99
N PHE A 137 17.80 -23.92 -7.72
CA PHE A 137 17.13 -23.16 -6.67
C PHE A 137 17.90 -23.27 -5.35
N TYR A 138 17.60 -22.36 -4.43
CA TYR A 138 18.34 -22.12 -3.21
C TYR A 138 17.36 -22.12 -2.04
N ILE A 139 17.72 -22.85 -0.99
CA ILE A 139 17.02 -22.80 0.29
C ILE A 139 17.90 -21.99 1.24
N GLU A 140 17.34 -20.93 1.81
CA GLU A 140 18.00 -20.08 2.80
C GLU A 140 17.41 -20.34 4.20
N ASP A 141 18.20 -20.08 5.24
CA ASP A 141 17.80 -20.32 6.64
C ASP A 141 18.11 -19.15 7.57
N VAL A 142 18.07 -17.93 7.00
CA VAL A 142 18.29 -16.71 7.77
C VAL A 142 17.08 -16.38 8.66
N GLY A 143 15.86 -16.64 8.19
CA GLY A 143 14.65 -16.40 8.95
C GLY A 143 14.57 -17.29 10.19
N ASP A 144 14.03 -16.75 11.28
CA ASP A 144 13.50 -17.55 12.39
C ASP A 144 11.96 -17.46 12.33
N LEU A 145 11.24 -18.27 13.11
CA LEU A 145 9.81 -18.05 13.30
C LEU A 145 9.56 -16.74 14.06
N PRO A 146 8.48 -15.99 13.75
CA PRO A 146 7.38 -16.34 12.84
C PRO A 146 7.66 -16.05 11.36
N ALA A 147 7.21 -16.97 10.49
CA ALA A 147 7.16 -16.78 9.04
C ALA A 147 6.40 -15.50 8.63
N GLY A 148 6.75 -14.92 7.47
CA GLY A 148 6.11 -13.74 6.90
C GLY A 148 6.73 -12.39 7.29
N GLN A 149 7.93 -12.38 7.89
CA GLN A 149 8.69 -11.16 8.17
C GLN A 149 10.04 -11.12 7.43
N ASN A 150 10.52 -9.91 7.10
CA ASN A 150 11.86 -9.76 6.53
C ASN A 150 12.97 -9.86 7.58
N HIS A 151 13.62 -11.01 7.63
CA HIS A 151 14.81 -11.25 8.46
C HIS A 151 16.13 -11.01 7.72
N TYR A 152 16.11 -10.85 6.40
CA TYR A 152 17.30 -10.86 5.56
C TYR A 152 17.95 -9.48 5.49
N PHE A 153 17.17 -8.46 5.18
CA PHE A 153 17.65 -7.09 5.01
C PHE A 153 16.57 -6.07 5.34
N ASP A 154 17.00 -4.85 5.64
CA ASP A 154 16.12 -3.68 5.66
C ASP A 154 16.38 -2.87 4.39
N LEU A 155 15.31 -2.34 3.79
CA LEU A 155 15.42 -1.49 2.61
C LEU A 155 15.96 -0.12 3.04
N GLU A 156 17.06 0.34 2.45
CA GLU A 156 17.71 1.62 2.79
C GLU A 156 17.24 2.74 1.86
N SER A 157 17.27 2.51 0.55
CA SER A 157 16.78 3.49 -0.43
C SER A 157 16.40 2.84 -1.74
N ILE A 158 15.48 3.47 -2.47
CA ILE A 158 15.19 3.16 -3.87
C ILE A 158 15.19 4.46 -4.64
N ARG A 159 16.02 4.58 -5.67
CA ARG A 159 16.12 5.77 -6.51
C ARG A 159 15.80 5.44 -7.95
N LEU A 160 15.00 6.28 -8.59
CA LEU A 160 14.61 6.08 -9.97
C LEU A 160 15.46 6.94 -10.90
N PHE A 161 15.88 6.40 -12.04
CA PHE A 161 16.64 7.10 -13.06
C PHE A 161 16.36 6.53 -14.45
N GLU A 162 16.64 7.33 -15.49
CA GLU A 162 16.59 6.88 -16.90
C GLU A 162 17.95 6.28 -17.31
N GLY A 163 17.93 5.26 -18.17
CA GLY A 163 19.16 4.65 -18.67
C GLY A 163 19.03 3.99 -20.04
N ASP A 164 20.15 3.54 -20.60
CA ASP A 164 20.28 2.99 -21.95
C ASP A 164 20.12 1.46 -22.06
N GLY A 165 19.79 0.81 -20.94
CA GLY A 165 19.71 -0.65 -20.84
C GLY A 165 20.87 -1.27 -20.02
N GLN A 166 21.89 -0.48 -19.64
CA GLN A 166 23.02 -0.94 -18.82
C GLN A 166 23.23 -0.05 -17.59
N ALA A 167 22.36 -0.19 -16.58
CA ALA A 167 22.36 0.69 -15.40
C ALA A 167 23.65 0.73 -14.57
N SER A 168 24.37 -0.39 -14.44
CA SER A 168 25.55 -0.49 -13.58
C SER A 168 26.76 0.26 -14.13
N THR A 169 26.75 0.61 -15.42
CA THR A 169 27.88 1.24 -16.12
C THR A 169 27.71 2.74 -16.32
N LEU A 170 26.58 3.32 -15.89
CA LEU A 170 26.33 4.76 -16.03
C LEU A 170 27.17 5.55 -15.01
N PRO A 171 28.12 6.40 -15.46
CA PRO A 171 29.04 7.11 -14.57
C PRO A 171 28.35 8.17 -13.71
N ASP A 172 27.34 8.87 -14.26
CA ASP A 172 26.57 9.90 -13.57
C ASP A 172 25.06 9.63 -13.76
N LYS A 173 24.41 9.08 -12.72
CA LYS A 173 22.96 8.85 -12.72
C LYS A 173 22.23 10.11 -12.29
N LYS A 174 21.32 10.60 -13.13
CA LYS A 174 20.37 11.65 -12.75
C LYS A 174 19.10 11.02 -12.23
N TYR A 175 18.84 11.21 -10.94
CA TYR A 175 17.66 10.65 -10.30
C TYR A 175 16.44 11.55 -10.52
N VAL A 176 15.34 10.94 -10.90
CA VAL A 176 14.11 11.61 -11.28
C VAL A 176 12.92 10.97 -10.58
N LYS A 177 11.93 11.79 -10.23
CA LYS A 177 10.61 11.34 -9.76
C LYS A 177 9.56 11.33 -10.88
N LYS A 178 9.83 12.06 -11.98
CA LYS A 178 9.01 12.08 -13.20
C LYS A 178 9.87 11.87 -14.43
N PHE A 179 9.37 11.05 -15.34
CA PHE A 179 10.03 10.62 -16.57
C PHE A 179 9.47 11.33 -17.80
N SER A 180 10.32 11.61 -18.80
CA SER A 180 9.88 12.13 -20.10
C SER A 180 9.34 11.00 -20.97
N GLN A 181 8.10 11.09 -21.43
CA GLN A 181 7.50 10.15 -22.38
C GLN A 181 8.33 10.03 -23.67
N LYS A 182 8.83 11.18 -24.14
CA LYS A 182 9.55 11.29 -25.41
C LYS A 182 10.94 10.67 -25.34
N ASP A 183 11.59 10.77 -24.19
CA ASP A 183 13.02 10.48 -24.06
C ASP A 183 13.32 9.22 -23.24
N THR A 184 12.36 8.74 -22.44
CA THR A 184 12.59 7.59 -21.54
C THR A 184 12.65 6.29 -22.32
N ARG A 185 13.83 5.66 -22.29
CA ARG A 185 14.06 4.31 -22.82
C ARG A 185 13.73 3.25 -21.77
N PHE A 186 14.38 3.36 -20.61
CA PHE A 186 14.19 2.47 -19.47
C PHE A 186 13.95 3.27 -18.20
N VAL A 187 13.00 2.82 -17.38
CA VAL A 187 12.85 3.27 -15.99
C VAL A 187 13.62 2.31 -15.12
N TRP A 188 14.71 2.78 -14.51
CA TRP A 188 15.54 1.98 -13.61
C TRP A 188 15.27 2.34 -12.16
N GLY A 189 15.27 1.33 -11.29
CA GLY A 189 15.41 1.44 -9.85
C GLY A 189 16.81 1.02 -9.41
N GLU A 190 17.52 1.92 -8.74
CA GLU A 190 18.65 1.59 -7.88
C GLU A 190 18.12 1.30 -6.49
N VAL A 191 18.25 0.05 -6.05
CA VAL A 191 17.73 -0.41 -4.76
C VAL A 191 18.88 -0.78 -3.85
N ASN A 192 18.97 -0.06 -2.75
CA ASN A 192 19.95 -0.28 -1.71
C ASN A 192 19.27 -0.94 -0.52
N PHE A 193 19.83 -2.06 -0.06
CA PHE A 193 19.35 -2.74 1.15
C PHE A 193 20.50 -3.01 2.10
N LYS A 194 20.23 -2.89 3.39
CA LYS A 194 21.17 -3.15 4.48
C LYS A 194 20.97 -4.55 5.00
N ASN A 195 22.02 -5.35 4.93
CA ASN A 195 21.98 -6.72 5.41
C ASN A 195 21.78 -6.77 6.94
N LYS A 196 20.89 -7.64 7.41
CA LYS A 196 20.61 -7.90 8.83
C LYS A 196 21.25 -9.19 9.34
N SER A 197 21.63 -10.08 8.42
CA SER A 197 22.07 -11.44 8.74
C SER A 197 23.58 -11.56 8.83
N ALA A 198 24.05 -12.28 9.84
CA ALA A 198 25.45 -12.71 9.91
C ALA A 198 25.74 -13.89 8.99
N LYS A 199 24.71 -14.64 8.56
CA LYS A 199 24.83 -15.73 7.60
C LYS A 199 24.83 -15.20 6.17
N ASP A 200 25.48 -15.93 5.28
CA ASP A 200 25.34 -15.75 3.85
C ASP A 200 23.96 -16.17 3.35
N TYR A 201 23.53 -15.60 2.23
CA TYR A 201 22.31 -16.00 1.52
C TYR A 201 22.30 -15.47 0.09
N PHE A 202 21.54 -16.12 -0.78
CA PHE A 202 21.10 -15.53 -2.03
C PHE A 202 19.86 -14.66 -1.83
N ALA A 203 19.86 -13.48 -2.46
CA ALA A 203 18.70 -12.62 -2.52
C ALA A 203 18.19 -12.53 -3.95
N GLU A 204 17.00 -13.08 -4.22
CA GLU A 204 16.28 -12.88 -5.47
C GLU A 204 15.17 -11.85 -5.27
N ILE A 205 15.35 -10.69 -5.88
CA ILE A 205 14.42 -9.56 -5.76
C ILE A 205 13.72 -9.37 -7.09
N PHE A 206 12.39 -9.30 -7.06
CA PHE A 206 11.52 -9.09 -8.20
C PHE A 206 11.05 -7.64 -8.24
N PHE A 207 10.97 -7.10 -9.45
CA PHE A 207 10.55 -5.74 -9.77
C PHE A 207 9.39 -5.86 -10.75
N LEU A 208 8.19 -5.45 -10.34
CA LEU A 208 6.98 -5.51 -11.16
C LEU A 208 6.56 -4.09 -11.50
N TYR A 209 6.38 -3.81 -12.78
CA TYR A 209 5.94 -2.50 -13.27
C TYR A 209 4.50 -2.59 -13.73
N SER A 210 3.66 -1.68 -13.26
CA SER A 210 2.25 -1.59 -13.62
C SER A 210 1.83 -0.14 -13.91
N ASP A 211 0.79 0.03 -14.71
CA ASP A 211 0.16 1.35 -14.91
C ASP A 211 -0.84 1.69 -13.78
N ALA A 212 -1.51 2.83 -13.91
CA ALA A 212 -2.44 3.37 -12.92
C ALA A 212 -3.65 2.46 -12.65
N ASP A 213 -4.04 1.66 -13.66
CA ASP A 213 -5.12 0.68 -13.55
C ASP A 213 -4.63 -0.66 -12.96
N GLY A 214 -3.33 -0.76 -12.64
CA GLY A 214 -2.70 -1.97 -12.12
C GLY A 214 -2.40 -3.02 -13.19
N GLN A 215 -2.47 -2.68 -14.49
CA GLN A 215 -2.11 -3.63 -15.54
C GLN A 215 -0.59 -3.79 -15.60
N PRO A 216 -0.07 -5.03 -15.64
CA PRO A 216 1.37 -5.28 -15.68
C PRO A 216 1.96 -4.81 -17.02
N LYS A 217 2.95 -3.93 -16.95
CA LYS A 217 3.76 -3.48 -18.10
C LYS A 217 4.95 -4.40 -18.32
N GLY A 218 5.55 -4.87 -17.23
CA GLY A 218 6.71 -5.75 -17.31
C GLY A 218 7.23 -6.15 -15.94
N SER A 219 8.18 -7.08 -15.93
CA SER A 219 8.84 -7.49 -14.72
C SER A 219 10.30 -7.86 -14.98
N GLN A 220 11.12 -7.76 -13.94
CA GLN A 220 12.51 -8.18 -13.92
C GLN A 220 12.82 -8.81 -12.57
N SER A 221 13.71 -9.79 -12.52
CA SER A 221 14.30 -10.25 -11.26
C SER A 221 15.82 -10.08 -11.27
N TYR A 222 16.38 -9.90 -10.07
CA TYR A 222 17.81 -9.80 -9.84
C TYR A 222 18.22 -10.75 -8.72
N LEU A 223 19.15 -11.66 -9.01
CA LEU A 223 19.72 -12.59 -8.05
C LEU A 223 21.10 -12.08 -7.63
N THR A 224 21.30 -11.81 -6.35
CA THR A 224 22.58 -11.39 -5.78
C THR A 224 22.98 -12.29 -4.61
N TYR A 225 24.28 -12.45 -4.37
CA TYR A 225 24.80 -13.20 -3.22
C TYR A 225 25.27 -12.22 -2.15
N VAL A 226 24.77 -12.39 -0.93
CA VAL A 226 25.16 -11.62 0.25
C VAL A 226 26.15 -12.46 1.06
N PRO A 227 27.43 -12.06 1.17
CA PRO A 227 28.43 -12.84 1.91
C PRO A 227 28.16 -12.86 3.42
N PRO A 228 28.70 -13.85 4.15
CA PRO A 228 28.54 -13.91 5.60
C PRO A 228 29.33 -12.79 6.28
N ASN A 229 28.99 -12.47 7.53
CA ASN A 229 29.63 -11.44 8.35
C ASN A 229 29.58 -10.01 7.74
N THR A 230 28.53 -9.71 6.98
CA THR A 230 28.31 -8.39 6.36
C THR A 230 27.14 -7.64 7.00
N VAL A 231 26.78 -7.95 8.26
CA VAL A 231 25.68 -7.28 8.97
C VAL A 231 25.91 -5.76 8.96
N GLY A 232 24.88 -5.02 8.57
CA GLY A 232 24.91 -3.57 8.47
C GLY A 232 25.56 -3.03 7.20
N GLN A 233 26.17 -3.86 6.35
CA GLN A 233 26.65 -3.44 5.03
C GLN A 233 25.49 -3.26 4.07
N VAL A 234 25.64 -2.30 3.16
CA VAL A 234 24.64 -1.96 2.14
C VAL A 234 25.03 -2.60 0.82
N PHE A 235 24.05 -3.26 0.18
CA PHE A 235 24.17 -3.86 -1.13
C PHE A 235 23.24 -3.14 -2.10
N SER A 236 23.72 -2.91 -3.32
CA SER A 236 22.96 -2.25 -4.39
C SER A 236 22.57 -3.24 -5.47
N VAL A 237 21.31 -3.21 -5.88
CA VAL A 237 20.81 -3.92 -7.05
C VAL A 237 20.14 -2.94 -8.00
N TYR A 238 20.21 -3.27 -9.29
CA TYR A 238 19.68 -2.43 -10.35
C TYR A 238 18.68 -3.24 -11.16
N ALA A 239 17.48 -2.72 -11.31
CA ALA A 239 16.47 -3.31 -12.18
C ALA A 239 15.79 -2.22 -12.98
N GLY A 240 15.53 -2.49 -14.24
CA GLY A 240 14.88 -1.54 -15.12
C GLY A 240 14.08 -2.26 -16.17
N TRP A 241 12.98 -1.63 -16.58
CA TRP A 241 12.15 -2.10 -17.67
C TRP A 241 11.96 -1.01 -18.71
N GLY A 242 11.90 -1.41 -19.97
CA GLY A 242 11.82 -0.50 -21.10
C GLY A 242 12.40 -1.10 -22.35
N ASN A 243 12.76 -0.24 -23.30
CA ASN A 243 13.31 -0.62 -24.60
C ASN A 243 14.46 0.30 -25.00
N ALA A 244 15.33 -0.18 -25.89
CA ALA A 244 16.48 0.59 -26.38
C ALA A 244 16.09 1.92 -27.06
N GLN A 245 14.86 2.00 -27.59
CA GLN A 245 14.27 3.21 -28.14
C GLN A 245 13.09 3.68 -27.28
N PRO A 246 12.90 5.00 -27.08
CA PRO A 246 11.74 5.53 -26.37
C PRO A 246 10.40 5.14 -27.03
N GLY A 247 9.32 5.16 -26.25
CA GLY A 247 7.96 4.92 -26.72
C GLY A 247 7.20 3.78 -26.02
N SER A 248 7.85 3.10 -25.07
CA SER A 248 7.20 2.05 -24.24
C SER A 248 6.36 2.61 -23.10
N TRP A 249 6.60 3.88 -22.77
CA TRP A 249 5.98 4.61 -21.68
C TRP A 249 5.05 5.66 -22.27
N HIS A 250 3.83 5.74 -21.74
CA HIS A 250 2.82 6.73 -22.10
C HIS A 250 2.60 7.71 -20.95
N ASN A 251 2.06 8.89 -21.25
CA ASN A 251 1.72 9.88 -20.24
C ASN A 251 0.68 9.32 -19.28
N ASP A 252 1.13 8.89 -18.10
CA ASP A 252 0.34 8.17 -17.11
C ASP A 252 1.12 8.05 -15.79
N ARG A 253 0.45 7.54 -14.76
CA ARG A 253 1.05 7.10 -13.50
C ARG A 253 1.36 5.62 -13.56
N TYR A 254 2.47 5.26 -12.93
CA TYR A 254 2.94 3.88 -12.87
C TYR A 254 3.40 3.56 -11.46
N THR A 255 3.50 2.28 -11.17
CA THR A 255 4.09 1.76 -9.95
C THR A 255 5.19 0.76 -10.28
N MET A 256 6.24 0.77 -9.47
CA MET A 256 7.24 -0.29 -9.42
C MET A 256 7.15 -0.98 -8.06
N GLU A 257 6.64 -2.21 -8.04
CA GLU A 257 6.61 -3.06 -6.84
C GLU A 257 7.89 -3.87 -6.71
N ILE A 258 8.38 -3.99 -5.49
CA ILE A 258 9.54 -4.79 -5.14
C ILE A 258 9.08 -5.92 -4.26
N ILE A 259 9.35 -7.13 -4.68
CA ILE A 259 8.99 -8.36 -3.98
C ILE A 259 10.27 -9.14 -3.70
N PHE A 260 10.41 -9.61 -2.48
CA PHE A 260 11.46 -10.54 -2.09
C PHE A 260 10.80 -11.78 -1.52
N MET A 261 11.14 -12.94 -2.08
CA MET A 261 10.44 -14.20 -1.79
C MET A 261 8.93 -14.08 -2.08
N ASP A 262 8.06 -14.28 -1.09
CA ASP A 262 6.61 -14.09 -1.23
C ASP A 262 6.09 -12.80 -0.59
N MET A 263 7.01 -11.94 -0.14
CA MET A 263 6.71 -10.74 0.61
C MET A 263 6.92 -9.49 -0.24
N HIS A 264 5.86 -8.69 -0.33
CA HIS A 264 5.97 -7.33 -0.83
C HIS A 264 6.91 -6.54 0.08
N ILE A 265 7.91 -5.86 -0.47
CA ILE A 265 8.88 -5.03 0.26
C ILE A 265 8.50 -3.56 0.15
N ALA A 266 8.27 -3.07 -1.06
CA ALA A 266 7.93 -1.68 -1.30
C ALA A 266 7.25 -1.46 -2.65
N THR A 267 6.43 -0.41 -2.73
CA THR A 267 5.85 0.13 -3.97
C THR A 267 6.44 1.52 -4.21
N VAL A 268 6.87 1.80 -5.43
CA VAL A 268 7.40 3.09 -5.84
C VAL A 268 6.53 3.67 -6.94
N PRO A 269 5.58 4.56 -6.64
CA PRO A 269 4.87 5.31 -7.67
C PRO A 269 5.81 6.27 -8.41
N PHE A 270 5.61 6.40 -9.71
CA PHE A 270 6.28 7.39 -10.56
C PHE A 270 5.36 7.86 -11.68
N GLU A 271 5.64 9.04 -12.22
CA GLU A 271 4.87 9.60 -13.33
C GLU A 271 5.71 9.64 -14.60
N VAL A 272 5.07 9.42 -15.75
CA VAL A 272 5.64 9.71 -17.07
C VAL A 272 4.82 10.83 -17.68
N GLY A 273 5.46 11.87 -18.21
CA GLY A 273 4.80 13.02 -18.82
C GLY A 273 5.66 13.75 -19.84
N GLU A 274 5.45 15.05 -20.04
CA GLU A 274 6.14 15.80 -21.12
C GLU A 274 7.65 15.98 -20.92
N GLY A 275 8.16 15.82 -19.69
CA GLY A 275 9.57 16.03 -19.38
C GLY A 275 10.00 15.37 -18.08
N PHE A 276 11.31 15.42 -17.81
CA PHE A 276 11.89 14.91 -16.57
C PHE A 276 11.71 15.89 -15.41
N GLU A 277 11.53 15.37 -14.20
CA GLU A 277 11.61 16.14 -12.96
C GLU A 277 12.57 15.45 -11.99
N GLU A 278 13.66 16.12 -11.63
CA GLU A 278 14.64 15.61 -10.68
C GLU A 278 14.03 15.51 -9.27
N GLY A 279 14.38 14.45 -8.55
CA GLY A 279 13.88 14.24 -7.19
C GLY A 279 13.96 12.79 -6.72
N GLY A 280 13.78 12.62 -5.41
CA GLY A 280 13.64 11.31 -4.80
C GLY A 280 12.32 10.66 -5.19
N ALA A 281 12.35 9.35 -5.43
CA ALA A 281 11.13 8.59 -5.65
C ALA A 281 10.41 8.39 -4.32
N HIS A 282 9.08 8.55 -4.31
CA HIS A 282 8.27 8.24 -3.14
C HIS A 282 8.23 6.72 -2.98
N VAL A 283 8.75 6.20 -1.87
CA VAL A 283 8.81 4.77 -1.60
C VAL A 283 7.83 4.41 -0.51
N ILE A 284 6.88 3.52 -0.81
CA ILE A 284 5.87 3.03 0.14
C ILE A 284 6.28 1.61 0.54
N THR A 285 6.83 1.42 1.74
CA THR A 285 7.24 0.08 2.21
C THR A 285 6.05 -0.74 2.73
N ASN A 286 6.22 -2.05 2.83
CA ASN A 286 5.25 -2.99 3.39
C ASN A 286 4.90 -2.75 4.88
N LYS A 287 5.71 -1.97 5.60
CA LYS A 287 5.45 -1.49 6.96
C LYS A 287 4.79 -0.11 7.00
N GLY A 288 4.38 0.42 5.84
CA GLY A 288 3.80 1.76 5.70
C GLY A 288 4.78 2.90 5.95
N GLN A 289 6.09 2.63 6.02
CA GLN A 289 7.12 3.66 6.15
C GLN A 289 7.37 4.28 4.77
N ILE A 290 7.39 5.62 4.71
CA ILE A 290 7.95 6.36 3.58
C ILE A 290 9.45 6.42 3.79
N LEU A 291 10.23 5.83 2.87
CA LEU A 291 11.69 6.00 2.87
C LEU A 291 12.00 7.31 2.14
N ASP A 292 12.14 8.40 2.90
CA ASP A 292 12.72 9.63 2.39
C ASP A 292 14.19 9.34 2.09
N GLN A 293 14.58 9.40 0.82
CA GLN A 293 15.94 9.09 0.42
C GLN A 293 16.94 10.02 1.13
N ALA A 294 17.91 9.38 1.80
CA ALA A 294 19.03 10.01 2.46
C ALA A 294 19.84 10.91 1.50
N PHE A 295 19.93 12.19 1.83
CA PHE A 295 21.17 12.95 1.64
C PHE A 295 22.02 12.74 2.89
N ALA A 296 23.28 12.31 2.70
CA ALA A 296 24.22 12.07 3.79
C ALA A 296 24.59 13.39 4.50
N SER A 297 24.30 13.49 5.81
CA SER A 297 25.28 13.81 6.89
C SER A 297 24.59 14.04 8.25
N SER A 298 24.76 13.06 9.14
CA SER A 298 24.85 13.14 10.61
C SER A 298 24.06 14.24 11.37
N THR A 299 23.06 13.76 12.14
CA THR A 299 22.59 14.27 13.45
C THR A 299 22.05 15.69 13.60
N ALA A 300 22.23 16.60 12.64
CA ALA A 300 21.55 17.90 12.60
C ALA A 300 20.23 17.86 11.78
N THR A 301 20.07 16.85 10.92
CA THR A 301 18.95 16.78 9.96
C THR A 301 17.72 16.04 10.50
N GLN A 302 17.86 15.20 11.53
CA GLN A 302 16.71 14.49 12.11
C GLN A 302 15.77 15.48 12.84
N SER A 303 16.34 16.47 13.55
CA SER A 303 15.57 17.60 14.07
C SER A 303 14.98 18.43 12.93
N GLN A 304 15.74 18.76 11.88
CA GLN A 304 15.18 19.49 10.73
C GLN A 304 14.04 18.74 10.01
N SER A 305 14.08 17.41 9.88
CA SER A 305 13.03 16.61 9.21
C SER A 305 11.76 16.48 10.05
N LEU A 306 11.90 16.35 11.37
CA LEU A 306 10.76 16.31 12.30
C LEU A 306 10.18 17.71 12.52
N ASP A 307 11.03 18.74 12.57
CA ASP A 307 10.63 20.14 12.59
C ASP A 307 9.94 20.55 11.29
N THR A 308 10.39 20.05 10.14
CA THR A 308 9.75 20.28 8.84
C THR A 308 8.38 19.58 8.80
N LEU A 309 8.31 18.29 9.15
CA LEU A 309 7.04 17.57 9.25
C LEU A 309 6.06 18.26 10.22
N LEU A 310 6.57 18.72 11.36
CA LEU A 310 5.79 19.44 12.35
C LEU A 310 5.28 20.77 11.77
N ALA A 311 6.15 21.53 11.09
CA ALA A 311 5.78 22.80 10.46
C ALA A 311 4.73 22.60 9.36
N GLU A 312 4.94 21.63 8.46
CA GLU A 312 4.00 21.27 7.39
C GLU A 312 2.66 20.81 7.94
N SER A 313 2.66 19.96 8.98
CA SER A 313 1.43 19.48 9.62
C SER A 313 0.66 20.61 10.30
N LEU A 314 1.37 21.55 10.93
CA LEU A 314 0.75 22.74 11.52
C LEU A 314 0.24 23.71 10.46
N GLU A 315 0.95 23.86 9.34
CA GLU A 315 0.48 24.63 8.19
C GLU A 315 -0.80 24.01 7.60
N GLU A 316 -0.80 22.69 7.38
CA GLU A 316 -1.99 21.95 6.92
C GLU A 316 -3.16 22.15 7.88
N LEU A 317 -2.94 22.05 9.20
CA LEU A 317 -3.96 22.33 10.20
C LEU A 317 -4.50 23.75 10.09
N ASN A 318 -3.61 24.74 9.94
CA ASN A 318 -3.96 26.15 9.88
C ASN A 318 -4.71 26.52 8.58
N LEU A 319 -4.41 25.84 7.47
CA LEU A 319 -5.11 25.98 6.19
C LEU A 319 -6.53 25.44 6.20
N LEU A 320 -6.86 24.50 7.10
CA LEU A 320 -8.24 24.04 7.24
C LEU A 320 -9.16 25.21 7.61
N THR A 321 -10.30 25.31 6.94
CA THR A 321 -11.28 26.35 7.23
C THR A 321 -11.88 26.13 8.63
N GLY A 322 -12.01 27.18 9.44
CA GLY A 322 -12.55 27.11 10.81
C GLY A 322 -11.62 26.41 11.81
N LEU A 323 -12.22 25.73 12.80
CA LEU A 323 -11.51 24.93 13.82
C LEU A 323 -10.57 25.73 14.75
N ASP A 324 -10.85 27.02 14.98
CA ASP A 324 -9.95 27.95 15.67
C ASP A 324 -9.56 27.49 17.09
N LYS A 325 -10.52 26.93 17.84
CA LYS A 325 -10.26 26.37 19.18
C LYS A 325 -9.28 25.19 19.12
N ILE A 326 -9.50 24.25 18.19
CA ILE A 326 -8.65 23.08 18.01
C ILE A 326 -7.25 23.51 17.56
N LYS A 327 -7.16 24.45 16.60
CA LYS A 327 -5.87 25.04 16.18
C LYS A 327 -5.13 25.62 17.36
N THR A 328 -5.81 26.36 18.23
CA THR A 328 -5.21 26.96 19.44
C THR A 328 -4.69 25.87 20.37
N GLU A 329 -5.51 24.88 20.72
CA GLU A 329 -5.13 23.78 21.62
C GLU A 329 -3.96 22.93 21.08
N VAL A 330 -3.86 22.73 19.77
CA VAL A 330 -2.74 22.00 19.15
C VAL A 330 -1.45 22.82 19.21
N ASN A 331 -1.51 24.12 18.91
CA ASN A 331 -0.34 25.00 19.00
C ASN A 331 0.17 25.16 20.45
N GLU A 332 -0.74 25.22 21.42
CA GLU A 332 -0.39 25.22 22.86
C GLU A 332 0.28 23.92 23.27
N MET A 333 -0.25 22.77 22.83
CA MET A 333 0.35 21.46 23.07
C MET A 333 1.77 21.38 22.50
N VAL A 334 1.97 21.79 21.25
CA VAL A 334 3.30 21.86 20.60
C VAL A 334 4.27 22.69 21.42
N SER A 335 3.84 23.87 21.86
CA SER A 335 4.66 24.79 22.65
C SER A 335 5.07 24.17 23.99
N LEU A 336 4.13 23.52 24.68
CA LEU A 336 4.38 22.89 25.98
C LEU A 336 5.28 21.65 25.86
N VAL A 337 5.10 20.84 24.81
CA VAL A 337 5.96 19.67 24.53
C VAL A 337 7.40 20.11 24.26
N LYS A 338 7.60 21.13 23.40
CA LYS A 338 8.94 21.68 23.13
C LYS A 338 9.61 22.18 24.41
N PHE A 339 8.90 22.93 25.25
CA PHE A 339 9.41 23.38 26.54
C PHE A 339 9.78 22.21 27.49
N TYR A 340 9.01 21.12 27.49
CA TYR A 340 9.34 19.95 28.31
C TYR A 340 10.57 19.20 27.79
N GLN A 341 10.74 19.10 26.47
CA GLN A 341 11.95 18.53 25.86
C GLN A 341 13.18 19.36 26.20
N GLU A 342 13.11 20.69 26.09
CA GLU A 342 14.19 21.62 26.45
C GLU A 342 14.56 21.54 27.94
N THR A 343 13.57 21.38 28.81
CA THR A 343 13.78 21.32 30.27
C THR A 343 14.04 19.90 30.80
N GLY A 344 14.19 18.91 29.92
CA GLY A 344 14.46 17.51 30.27
C GLY A 344 13.33 16.85 31.07
N LYS A 345 12.10 17.37 31.00
CA LYS A 345 10.92 16.79 31.64
C LYS A 345 10.40 15.62 30.82
N ASP A 346 9.92 14.60 31.51
CA ASP A 346 9.27 13.46 30.86
C ASP A 346 7.96 13.88 30.18
N VAL A 347 7.99 13.94 28.85
CA VAL A 347 6.86 14.28 27.99
C VAL A 347 5.84 13.13 27.97
N LEU A 348 6.31 11.89 27.84
CA LEU A 348 5.45 10.70 27.66
C LEU A 348 4.57 10.42 28.88
N ASN A 349 5.08 10.71 30.08
CA ASN A 349 4.30 10.55 31.31
C ASN A 349 3.37 11.73 31.61
N LYS A 350 3.53 12.88 30.94
CA LYS A 350 2.73 14.09 31.18
C LYS A 350 1.66 14.37 30.14
N PHE A 351 1.79 13.81 28.94
CA PHE A 351 0.81 13.99 27.87
C PHE A 351 0.06 12.69 27.60
N SER A 352 -1.27 12.75 27.77
CA SER A 352 -2.16 11.70 27.28
C SER A 352 -2.27 11.81 25.75
N LEU A 353 -2.04 10.69 25.07
CA LEU A 353 -2.22 10.55 23.61
C LEU A 353 -3.63 10.09 23.24
N HIS A 354 -4.48 9.93 24.24
CA HIS A 354 -5.84 9.44 24.07
C HIS A 354 -6.79 10.63 24.05
N THR A 355 -7.57 10.78 22.98
CA THR A 355 -8.39 11.99 22.77
C THR A 355 -9.79 11.62 22.27
N VAL A 356 -10.79 12.40 22.68
CA VAL A 356 -12.19 12.27 22.26
C VAL A 356 -12.50 13.37 21.26
N PHE A 357 -12.94 12.99 20.06
CA PHE A 357 -13.42 13.92 19.04
C PHE A 357 -14.95 13.91 19.01
N THR A 358 -15.55 15.07 19.23
CA THR A 358 -17.01 15.24 19.20
C THR A 358 -17.42 16.23 18.13
N GLY A 359 -18.50 15.95 17.41
CA GLY A 359 -19.10 16.89 16.46
C GLY A 359 -19.85 16.19 15.33
N ASN A 360 -20.61 16.97 14.57
CA ASN A 360 -21.46 16.47 13.49
C ASN A 360 -20.64 15.89 12.31
N PRO A 361 -21.24 15.16 11.36
CA PRO A 361 -20.53 14.65 10.20
C PRO A 361 -19.93 15.78 9.37
N GLY A 362 -18.78 15.52 8.73
CA GLY A 362 -18.20 16.49 7.79
C GLY A 362 -17.57 17.74 8.42
N THR A 363 -17.29 17.75 9.73
CA THR A 363 -16.59 18.84 10.43
C THR A 363 -15.06 18.68 10.45
N GLY A 364 -14.51 17.64 9.82
CA GLY A 364 -13.05 17.46 9.66
C GLY A 364 -12.36 16.56 10.70
N LYS A 365 -13.11 15.80 11.52
CA LYS A 365 -12.58 14.88 12.54
C LYS A 365 -11.45 13.98 12.05
N THR A 366 -11.70 13.16 11.02
CA THR A 366 -10.68 12.23 10.47
C THR A 366 -9.47 12.97 9.89
N THR A 367 -9.68 14.11 9.22
CA THR A 367 -8.60 14.94 8.68
C THR A 367 -7.69 15.45 9.80
N VAL A 368 -8.27 16.01 10.86
CA VAL A 368 -7.50 16.49 12.03
C VAL A 368 -6.82 15.34 12.77
N ALA A 369 -7.43 14.15 12.86
CA ALA A 369 -6.80 12.99 13.47
C ALA A 369 -5.51 12.58 12.72
N ARG A 370 -5.55 12.62 11.38
CA ARG A 370 -4.38 12.34 10.53
C ARG A 370 -3.27 13.38 10.74
N ILE A 371 -3.64 14.66 10.76
CA ILE A 371 -2.70 15.76 11.01
C ILE A 371 -2.09 15.63 12.41
N LEU A 372 -2.89 15.37 13.45
CA LEU A 372 -2.39 15.16 14.80
C LEU A 372 -1.41 14.00 14.92
N SER A 373 -1.66 12.91 14.20
CA SER A 373 -0.73 11.78 14.16
C SER A 373 0.65 12.18 13.61
N ASN A 374 0.69 13.02 12.57
CA ASN A 374 1.92 13.60 12.06
C ASN A 374 2.55 14.62 13.02
N VAL A 375 1.74 15.45 13.69
CA VAL A 375 2.22 16.38 14.74
C VAL A 375 2.88 15.61 15.88
N TYR A 376 2.31 14.50 16.34
CA TYR A 376 2.92 13.67 17.38
C TYR A 376 4.25 13.06 16.94
N LYS A 377 4.39 12.68 15.67
CA LYS A 377 5.67 12.25 15.09
C LYS A 377 6.67 13.39 15.01
N GLY A 378 6.27 14.54 14.48
CA GLY A 378 7.10 15.74 14.37
C GLY A 378 7.60 16.24 15.74
N LEU A 379 6.81 16.02 16.80
CA LEU A 379 7.23 16.26 18.17
C LEU A 379 8.09 15.13 18.77
N GLY A 380 8.32 14.03 18.05
CA GLY A 380 9.04 12.86 18.55
C GLY A 380 8.32 12.09 19.66
N ILE A 381 7.01 12.31 19.83
CA ILE A 381 6.19 11.60 20.81
C ILE A 381 5.83 10.19 20.31
N LEU A 382 5.56 10.07 19.01
CA LEU A 382 5.28 8.81 18.33
C LEU A 382 6.32 8.52 17.24
N GLU A 383 6.60 7.24 16.99
CA GLU A 383 7.70 6.83 16.12
C GLU A 383 7.39 6.98 14.61
N LYS A 384 6.15 6.72 14.19
CA LYS A 384 5.79 6.51 12.77
C LYS A 384 4.79 7.51 12.20
N GLY A 385 3.88 8.03 13.04
CA GLY A 385 2.91 9.09 12.69
C GLY A 385 1.77 8.67 11.76
N HIS A 386 1.56 7.38 11.52
CA HIS A 386 0.46 6.88 10.70
C HIS A 386 -0.87 6.77 11.48
N LEU A 387 -1.99 6.88 10.76
CA LEU A 387 -3.34 6.75 11.30
C LEU A 387 -3.95 5.41 10.84
N VAL A 388 -4.40 4.58 11.79
CA VAL A 388 -5.20 3.38 11.52
C VAL A 388 -6.65 3.70 11.84
N GLU A 389 -7.49 3.78 10.82
CA GLU A 389 -8.91 4.11 10.93
C GLU A 389 -9.76 2.85 10.95
N VAL A 390 -10.65 2.74 11.94
CA VAL A 390 -11.55 1.59 12.15
C VAL A 390 -12.91 2.07 12.67
N ASP A 391 -13.92 1.24 12.49
CA ASP A 391 -15.26 1.36 13.07
C ASP A 391 -15.59 0.11 13.90
N ARG A 392 -16.87 -0.07 14.28
CA ARG A 392 -17.31 -1.28 14.99
C ARG A 392 -17.04 -2.55 14.21
N GLU A 393 -17.28 -2.57 12.90
CA GLU A 393 -17.05 -3.76 12.08
C GLU A 393 -15.56 -4.11 12.02
N GLY A 394 -14.69 -3.11 11.99
CA GLY A 394 -13.23 -3.28 12.03
C GLY A 394 -12.71 -3.92 13.32
N LEU A 395 -13.42 -3.75 14.44
CA LEU A 395 -12.96 -4.19 15.77
C LEU A 395 -13.68 -5.45 16.28
N VAL A 396 -14.96 -5.60 15.94
CA VAL A 396 -15.82 -6.65 16.48
C VAL A 396 -15.98 -7.78 15.46
N ALA A 397 -15.84 -9.03 15.91
CA ALA A 397 -16.07 -10.22 15.11
C ALA A 397 -17.46 -10.82 15.36
N GLY A 398 -18.00 -11.57 14.40
CA GLY A 398 -19.32 -12.20 14.51
C GLY A 398 -19.36 -13.45 15.39
N TYR A 399 -18.21 -13.96 15.83
CA TYR A 399 -18.08 -15.20 16.60
C TYR A 399 -17.38 -14.97 17.95
N ILE A 400 -17.83 -15.69 18.98
CA ILE A 400 -17.32 -15.61 20.35
C ILE A 400 -15.79 -15.85 20.37
N GLY A 401 -15.04 -14.96 21.03
CA GLY A 401 -13.59 -15.08 21.23
C GLY A 401 -12.70 -14.57 20.10
N GLN A 402 -13.27 -14.16 18.96
CA GLN A 402 -12.50 -13.61 17.83
C GLN A 402 -12.32 -12.08 17.91
N THR A 403 -13.22 -11.37 18.59
CA THR A 403 -13.15 -9.91 18.77
C THR A 403 -11.84 -9.49 19.43
N ALA A 404 -11.35 -10.31 20.37
CA ALA A 404 -10.10 -10.02 21.03
C ALA A 404 -8.88 -10.02 20.11
N ILE A 405 -8.84 -10.99 19.19
CA ILE A 405 -7.77 -11.12 18.20
C ILE A 405 -7.84 -9.94 17.22
N LYS A 406 -9.02 -9.70 16.64
CA LYS A 406 -9.25 -8.64 15.65
C LYS A 406 -8.94 -7.24 16.20
N THR A 407 -9.44 -6.92 17.39
CA THR A 407 -9.12 -5.66 18.08
C THR A 407 -7.62 -5.56 18.38
N GLY A 408 -6.99 -6.65 18.82
CA GLY A 408 -5.55 -6.71 19.08
C GLY A 408 -4.70 -6.46 17.84
N GLU A 409 -5.06 -7.03 16.69
CA GLU A 409 -4.40 -6.80 15.40
C GLU A 409 -4.46 -5.33 14.99
N LYS A 410 -5.63 -4.68 15.09
CA LYS A 410 -5.77 -3.25 14.78
C LYS A 410 -4.98 -2.34 15.72
N ILE A 411 -4.88 -2.69 16.99
CA ILE A 411 -4.01 -1.98 17.93
C ILE A 411 -2.53 -2.18 17.56
N ASN A 412 -2.13 -3.39 17.15
CA ASN A 412 -0.76 -3.67 16.73
C ASN A 412 -0.40 -2.91 15.43
N GLU A 413 -1.32 -2.83 14.47
CA GLU A 413 -1.17 -2.00 13.27
C GLU A 413 -0.94 -0.52 13.65
N ALA A 414 -1.61 -0.02 14.68
CA ALA A 414 -1.49 1.37 15.15
C ALA A 414 -0.21 1.67 15.95
N MET A 415 0.66 0.69 16.23
CA MET A 415 1.87 0.89 17.03
C MET A 415 2.87 1.86 16.37
N GLY A 416 3.26 2.88 17.12
CA GLY A 416 4.05 4.03 16.65
C GLY A 416 3.21 5.13 15.99
N GLY A 417 1.89 4.98 15.93
CA GLY A 417 0.93 5.89 15.31
C GLY A 417 -0.33 6.06 16.17
N VAL A 418 -1.46 6.31 15.52
CA VAL A 418 -2.75 6.56 16.19
C VAL A 418 -3.81 5.59 15.67
N LEU A 419 -4.54 4.94 16.60
CA LEU A 419 -5.77 4.21 16.32
C LEU A 419 -6.95 5.17 16.38
N PHE A 420 -7.62 5.40 15.26
CA PHE A 420 -8.82 6.23 15.16
C PHE A 420 -10.06 5.34 15.05
N ILE A 421 -10.97 5.46 16.01
CA ILE A 421 -12.21 4.69 16.07
C ILE A 421 -13.37 5.64 15.78
N ASP A 422 -13.91 5.56 14.57
CA ASP A 422 -15.09 6.34 14.20
C ASP A 422 -16.37 5.71 14.77
N GLU A 423 -17.33 6.57 15.09
CA GLU A 423 -18.58 6.22 15.75
C GLU A 423 -18.37 5.27 16.95
N ALA A 424 -17.37 5.54 17.79
CA ALA A 424 -16.94 4.63 18.87
C ALA A 424 -18.03 4.29 19.88
N TYR A 425 -19.04 5.16 20.02
CA TYR A 425 -20.23 4.91 20.83
C TYR A 425 -20.99 3.65 20.42
N SER A 426 -20.89 3.23 19.16
CA SER A 426 -21.45 1.97 18.67
C SER A 426 -20.85 0.74 19.34
N LEU A 427 -19.66 0.83 19.95
CA LEU A 427 -19.05 -0.27 20.72
C LEU A 427 -19.68 -0.43 22.11
N ALA A 428 -20.29 0.61 22.67
CA ALA A 428 -20.94 0.53 23.96
C ALA A 428 -22.33 -0.11 23.83
N GLN A 429 -22.68 -0.95 24.81
CA GLN A 429 -23.91 -1.73 24.86
C GLN A 429 -25.19 -0.89 24.66
N GLU A 430 -26.14 -1.46 23.90
CA GLU A 430 -27.56 -1.26 24.21
C GLU A 430 -27.95 -2.19 25.36
N LYS A 431 -28.56 -1.65 26.42
CA LYS A 431 -28.97 -2.44 27.59
C LYS A 431 -29.95 -3.56 27.17
N GLY A 432 -29.52 -4.82 27.31
CA GLY A 432 -30.41 -5.99 27.22
C GLY A 432 -30.06 -7.06 26.18
N SER A 433 -28.99 -6.91 25.39
CA SER A 433 -28.59 -7.93 24.40
C SER A 433 -27.55 -8.92 24.95
N PRO A 434 -27.84 -10.23 25.04
CA PRO A 434 -26.91 -11.25 25.53
C PRO A 434 -25.78 -11.63 24.54
N TYR A 435 -25.69 -10.97 23.37
CA TYR A 435 -24.73 -11.29 22.30
C TYR A 435 -23.77 -10.14 21.96
N ASP A 436 -23.50 -9.21 22.88
CA ASP A 436 -22.70 -8.01 22.56
C ASP A 436 -21.20 -8.20 22.80
N PHE A 437 -20.46 -8.32 21.70
CA PHE A 437 -18.99 -8.41 21.68
C PHE A 437 -18.30 -7.04 21.69
N GLY A 438 -19.02 -5.91 21.58
CA GLY A 438 -18.44 -4.57 21.61
C GLY A 438 -17.75 -4.23 22.93
N GLY A 439 -18.30 -4.70 24.05
CA GLY A 439 -17.70 -4.56 25.37
C GLY A 439 -16.32 -5.23 25.48
N GLU A 440 -16.11 -6.36 24.80
CA GLU A 440 -14.81 -7.06 24.77
C GLU A 440 -13.74 -6.21 24.07
N ALA A 441 -14.07 -5.59 22.94
CA ALA A 441 -13.18 -4.67 22.23
C ALA A 441 -12.77 -3.48 23.12
N ILE A 442 -13.74 -2.87 23.83
CA ILE A 442 -13.46 -1.75 24.77
C ILE A 442 -12.47 -2.18 25.85
N GLN A 443 -12.64 -3.36 26.46
CA GLN A 443 -11.74 -3.84 27.51
C GLN A 443 -10.31 -4.03 27.01
N ILE A 444 -10.15 -4.50 25.78
CA ILE A 444 -8.84 -4.73 25.18
C ILE A 444 -8.15 -3.42 24.83
N ILE A 445 -8.90 -2.46 24.28
CA ILE A 445 -8.40 -1.10 24.03
C ILE A 445 -7.92 -0.48 25.35
N LEU A 446 -8.75 -0.49 26.40
CA LEU A 446 -8.39 0.05 27.71
C LEU A 446 -7.14 -0.61 28.30
N LYS A 447 -7.06 -1.94 28.22
CA LYS A 447 -5.89 -2.69 28.70
C LYS A 447 -4.62 -2.29 27.93
N ARG A 448 -4.69 -2.19 26.60
CA ARG A 448 -3.54 -1.83 25.77
C ARG A 448 -3.11 -0.38 25.93
N MET A 449 -4.06 0.55 26.17
CA MET A 449 -3.75 1.94 26.51
C MET A 449 -2.91 2.03 27.79
N GLU A 450 -3.15 1.13 28.75
CA GLU A 450 -2.35 1.04 29.98
C GLU A 450 -1.00 0.35 29.75
N ASP A 451 -1.01 -0.86 29.21
CA ASP A 451 0.17 -1.72 29.09
C ASP A 451 1.23 -1.16 28.12
N MET A 452 0.80 -0.35 27.14
CA MET A 452 1.64 0.16 26.05
C MET A 452 1.61 1.69 25.98
N ARG A 453 1.54 2.34 27.15
CA ARG A 453 1.51 3.80 27.26
C ARG A 453 2.68 4.45 26.51
N GLY A 454 2.37 5.47 25.70
CA GLY A 454 3.35 6.20 24.89
C GLY A 454 3.84 5.46 23.64
N LYS A 455 3.35 4.24 23.36
CA LYS A 455 3.68 3.50 22.13
C LYS A 455 2.71 3.77 20.98
N PHE A 456 1.48 4.20 21.28
CA PHE A 456 0.46 4.57 20.30
C PHE A 456 -0.56 5.51 20.93
N GLY A 457 -1.27 6.28 20.10
CA GLY A 457 -2.41 7.11 20.50
C GLY A 457 -3.74 6.44 20.19
N VAL A 458 -4.81 6.83 20.88
CA VAL A 458 -6.18 6.38 20.56
C VAL A 458 -7.08 7.59 20.45
N ILE A 459 -7.72 7.77 19.30
CA ILE A 459 -8.72 8.81 19.10
C ILE A 459 -10.07 8.14 18.91
N VAL A 460 -11.04 8.46 19.76
CA VAL A 460 -12.42 8.01 19.61
C VAL A 460 -13.29 9.16 19.10
N ALA A 461 -14.05 8.93 18.04
CA ALA A 461 -14.84 9.97 17.38
C ALA A 461 -16.33 9.62 17.33
N GLY A 462 -17.17 10.65 17.30
CA GLY A 462 -18.61 10.48 17.09
C GLY A 462 -19.43 11.74 17.39
N TYR A 463 -20.76 11.57 17.41
CA TYR A 463 -21.70 12.65 17.76
C TYR A 463 -21.55 13.05 19.23
N THR A 464 -21.68 14.34 19.50
CA THR A 464 -21.42 14.93 20.81
C THR A 464 -22.22 14.25 21.93
N HIS A 465 -23.52 14.03 21.72
CA HIS A 465 -24.38 13.40 22.71
C HIS A 465 -24.02 11.92 22.94
N ASN A 466 -23.86 11.15 21.85
CA ASN A 466 -23.53 9.73 21.91
C ASN A 466 -22.17 9.48 22.55
N MET A 467 -21.16 10.31 22.24
CA MET A 467 -19.83 10.22 22.83
C MET A 467 -19.85 10.53 24.33
N HIS A 468 -20.69 11.46 24.79
CA HIS A 468 -20.87 11.68 26.22
C HIS A 468 -21.46 10.44 26.91
N GLY A 469 -22.41 9.75 26.28
CA GLY A 469 -22.93 8.46 26.75
C GLY A 469 -21.85 7.38 26.79
N PHE A 470 -21.08 7.23 25.71
CA PHE A 470 -19.98 6.27 25.57
C PHE A 470 -18.93 6.43 26.66
N ILE A 471 -18.40 7.64 26.87
CA ILE A 471 -17.34 7.89 27.86
C ILE A 471 -17.84 7.62 29.29
N ASN A 472 -19.09 7.95 29.59
CA ASN A 472 -19.67 7.69 30.91
C ASN A 472 -20.15 6.24 31.10
N SER A 473 -20.15 5.41 30.06
CA SER A 473 -20.57 4.01 30.14
C SER A 473 -19.59 3.12 30.93
N ASN A 474 -18.31 3.51 30.97
CA ASN A 474 -17.26 2.78 31.66
C ASN A 474 -16.29 3.75 32.35
N PRO A 475 -16.11 3.67 33.69
CA PRO A 475 -15.16 4.52 34.42
C PRO A 475 -13.73 4.48 33.87
N GLY A 476 -13.31 3.36 33.29
CA GLY A 476 -12.00 3.19 32.66
C GLY A 476 -11.82 4.04 31.40
N LEU A 477 -12.88 4.29 30.63
CA LEU A 477 -12.85 5.21 29.48
C LEU A 477 -12.66 6.65 29.98
N LYS A 478 -13.50 7.08 30.92
CA LYS A 478 -13.43 8.43 31.51
C LYS A 478 -12.06 8.75 32.13
N SER A 479 -11.41 7.75 32.73
CA SER A 479 -10.09 7.93 33.34
C SER A 479 -8.94 8.05 32.34
N ARG A 480 -9.05 7.45 31.15
CA ARG A 480 -7.96 7.41 30.16
C ARG A 480 -8.13 8.43 29.03
N PHE A 481 -9.37 8.85 28.78
CA PHE A 481 -9.73 9.90 27.83
C PHE A 481 -10.02 11.20 28.59
N ASP A 482 -8.96 11.95 28.85
CA ASP A 482 -8.98 13.24 29.57
C ASP A 482 -8.95 14.46 28.64
N LYS A 483 -8.68 14.25 27.33
CA LYS A 483 -8.64 15.32 26.32
C LYS A 483 -9.83 15.24 25.35
N TYR A 484 -10.47 16.38 25.10
CA TYR A 484 -11.68 16.49 24.29
C TYR A 484 -11.54 17.59 23.25
N PHE A 485 -11.69 17.25 21.97
CA PHE A 485 -11.80 18.21 20.88
C PHE A 485 -13.25 18.27 20.39
N HIS A 486 -13.82 19.48 20.44
CA HIS A 486 -15.16 19.76 19.94
C HIS A 486 -15.07 20.43 18.57
N PHE A 487 -15.61 19.74 17.56
CA PHE A 487 -15.66 20.17 16.18
C PHE A 487 -17.01 20.84 15.92
N GLU A 488 -16.99 22.17 15.93
CA GLU A 488 -18.16 23.00 15.66
C GLU A 488 -18.59 22.89 14.19
N ASP A 489 -19.89 23.11 13.94
CA ASP A 489 -20.41 23.21 12.58
C ASP A 489 -19.80 24.41 11.84
N TYR A 490 -19.56 24.26 10.55
CA TYR A 490 -19.07 25.36 9.73
C TYR A 490 -20.10 26.48 9.65
N THR A 491 -19.66 27.73 9.77
CA THR A 491 -20.53 28.88 9.48
C THR A 491 -20.87 28.94 7.99
N PRO A 492 -21.92 29.68 7.58
CA PRO A 492 -22.26 29.84 6.17
C PRO A 492 -21.09 30.33 5.31
N ASP A 493 -20.30 31.27 5.83
CA ASP A 493 -19.11 31.78 5.14
C ASP A 493 -18.03 30.71 5.00
N GLN A 494 -17.81 29.91 6.04
CA GLN A 494 -16.87 28.80 6.01
C GLN A 494 -17.31 27.70 5.02
N MET A 495 -18.61 27.37 5.00
CA MET A 495 -19.17 26.45 4.00
C MET A 495 -18.97 26.97 2.57
N PHE A 496 -19.15 28.28 2.36
CA PHE A 496 -18.93 28.89 1.06
C PHE A 496 -17.45 28.87 0.65
N ILE A 497 -16.51 29.14 1.58
CA ILE A 497 -15.07 29.01 1.33
C ILE A 497 -14.71 27.58 0.93
N ILE A 498 -15.28 26.59 1.62
CA ILE A 498 -15.11 25.16 1.28
C ILE A 498 -15.65 24.88 -0.12
N ALA A 499 -16.83 25.41 -0.47
CA ALA A 499 -17.42 25.25 -1.80
C ALA A 499 -16.51 25.82 -2.90
N LEU A 500 -15.99 27.04 -2.71
CA LEU A 500 -15.06 27.66 -3.66
C LEU A 500 -13.78 26.85 -3.86
N SER A 501 -13.24 26.27 -2.79
CA SER A 501 -12.07 25.38 -2.87
C SER A 501 -12.38 24.12 -3.70
N MET A 502 -13.57 23.55 -3.54
CA MET A 502 -14.01 22.38 -4.32
C MET A 502 -14.27 22.74 -5.79
N TYR A 503 -14.96 23.84 -6.09
CA TYR A 503 -15.16 24.31 -7.46
C TYR A 503 -13.84 24.54 -8.20
N ARG A 504 -12.86 25.16 -7.54
CA ARG A 504 -11.54 25.39 -8.12
C ARG A 504 -10.83 24.09 -8.52
N LYS A 505 -11.01 23.00 -7.75
CA LYS A 505 -10.44 21.67 -8.08
C LYS A 505 -11.09 21.07 -9.33
N GLU A 506 -12.37 21.35 -9.56
CA GLU A 506 -13.12 20.97 -10.76
C GLU A 506 -12.85 21.91 -11.95
N GLY A 507 -11.98 22.92 -11.80
CA GLY A 507 -11.64 23.87 -12.86
C GLY A 507 -12.74 24.89 -13.16
N VAL A 508 -13.73 25.03 -12.28
CA VAL A 508 -14.88 25.95 -12.45
C VAL A 508 -14.98 26.94 -11.29
N MET A 509 -15.70 28.04 -11.48
CA MET A 509 -16.02 29.02 -10.45
C MET A 509 -17.46 29.55 -10.61
N PRO A 510 -18.20 29.79 -9.52
CA PRO A 510 -19.50 30.45 -9.61
C PRO A 510 -19.36 31.93 -9.97
N ASP A 511 -20.26 32.40 -10.83
CA ASP A 511 -20.46 33.83 -11.07
C ASP A 511 -21.08 34.53 -9.84
N VAL A 512 -21.29 35.84 -9.95
CA VAL A 512 -21.78 36.66 -8.83
C VAL A 512 -23.18 36.22 -8.37
N ASP A 513 -24.06 35.86 -9.30
CA ASP A 513 -25.44 35.49 -9.01
C ASP A 513 -25.51 34.09 -8.38
N ALA A 514 -24.79 33.12 -8.94
CA ALA A 514 -24.66 31.77 -8.39
C ALA A 514 -24.02 31.81 -7.00
N ALA A 515 -22.95 32.60 -6.82
CA ALA A 515 -22.29 32.78 -5.52
C ALA A 515 -23.25 33.33 -4.47
N THR A 516 -24.04 34.34 -4.82
CA THR A 516 -25.03 34.96 -3.91
C THR A 516 -26.14 33.97 -3.54
N HIS A 517 -26.59 33.17 -4.51
CA HIS A 517 -27.59 32.13 -4.28
C HIS A 517 -27.07 31.03 -3.34
N LEU A 518 -25.87 30.52 -3.60
CA LEU A 518 -25.22 29.49 -2.78
C LEU A 518 -24.99 29.95 -1.33
N LYS A 519 -24.54 31.19 -1.11
CA LYS A 519 -24.39 31.76 0.24
C LYS A 519 -25.72 31.81 0.99
N SER A 520 -26.79 32.23 0.31
CA SER A 520 -28.14 32.26 0.89
C SER A 520 -28.62 30.87 1.27
N TYR A 521 -28.32 29.87 0.43
CA TYR A 521 -28.65 28.47 0.70
C TYR A 521 -27.87 27.91 1.90
N PHE A 522 -26.54 28.13 1.96
CA PHE A 522 -25.74 27.71 3.11
C PHE A 522 -26.18 28.39 4.42
N THR A 523 -26.63 29.65 4.34
CA THR A 523 -27.23 30.34 5.49
C THR A 523 -28.52 29.67 5.97
N ALA A 524 -29.40 29.28 5.04
CA ALA A 524 -30.61 28.54 5.40
C ALA A 524 -30.29 27.16 5.99
N LEU A 525 -29.35 26.43 5.40
CA LEU A 525 -28.87 25.14 5.92
C LEU A 525 -28.35 25.27 7.35
N PHE A 526 -27.53 26.28 7.63
CA PHE A 526 -27.00 26.52 8.97
C PHE A 526 -28.10 26.87 9.99
N ASN A 527 -29.08 27.69 9.60
CA ASN A 527 -30.15 28.12 10.49
C ASN A 527 -31.15 27.00 10.83
N HIS A 528 -31.27 25.99 9.96
CA HIS A 528 -32.14 24.83 10.13
C HIS A 528 -31.40 23.53 10.45
N ARG A 529 -30.13 23.61 10.83
CA ARG A 529 -29.30 22.44 11.15
C ARG A 529 -29.79 21.70 12.39
N ASP A 530 -29.59 20.39 12.40
CA ASP A 530 -29.81 19.51 13.54
C ASP A 530 -28.50 18.81 13.95
N GLU A 531 -28.59 17.85 14.87
CA GLU A 531 -27.44 17.06 15.35
C GLU A 531 -26.86 16.10 14.29
N PHE A 532 -27.48 15.99 13.11
CA PHE A 532 -27.02 15.16 11.98
C PHE A 532 -26.55 15.99 10.79
N PHE A 533 -26.34 17.30 11.00
CA PHE A 533 -25.97 18.23 9.94
C PHE A 533 -24.65 17.87 9.25
N GLY A 534 -24.69 17.66 7.93
CA GLY A 534 -23.57 17.09 7.17
C GLY A 534 -22.36 18.00 6.91
N ASN A 535 -22.42 19.31 7.23
CA ASN A 535 -21.31 20.26 7.06
C ASN A 535 -20.64 20.16 5.67
N ALA A 536 -19.32 19.93 5.59
CA ALA A 536 -18.59 19.82 4.32
C ALA A 536 -19.09 18.67 3.43
N ARG A 537 -19.77 17.65 4.00
CA ARG A 537 -20.44 16.60 3.22
C ARG A 537 -21.62 17.15 2.43
N SER A 538 -22.42 18.02 3.07
CA SER A 538 -23.52 18.74 2.41
C SER A 538 -22.97 19.70 1.34
N VAL A 539 -21.90 20.43 1.65
CA VAL A 539 -21.24 21.32 0.68
C VAL A 539 -20.74 20.53 -0.54
N ARG A 540 -20.10 19.38 -0.33
CA ARG A 540 -19.63 18.51 -1.42
C ARG A 540 -20.78 18.06 -2.32
N GLN A 541 -21.93 17.71 -1.73
CA GLN A 541 -23.11 17.32 -2.49
C GLN A 541 -23.63 18.48 -3.36
N VAL A 542 -23.71 19.69 -2.79
CA VAL A 542 -24.11 20.89 -3.54
C VAL A 542 -23.16 21.16 -4.70
N VAL A 543 -21.83 21.11 -4.47
CA VAL A 543 -20.83 21.32 -5.52
C VAL A 543 -20.94 20.27 -6.62
N ALA A 544 -21.02 18.99 -6.27
CA ALA A 544 -21.11 17.90 -7.24
C ALA A 544 -22.35 18.04 -8.14
N GLU A 545 -23.50 18.38 -7.56
CA GLU A 545 -24.73 18.55 -8.32
C GLU A 545 -24.70 19.85 -9.15
N SER A 546 -24.09 20.94 -8.65
CA SER A 546 -23.89 22.17 -9.42
C SER A 546 -23.01 21.95 -10.65
N VAL A 547 -21.90 21.21 -10.52
CA VAL A 547 -21.01 20.84 -11.63
C VAL A 547 -21.73 19.94 -12.63
N LYS A 548 -22.51 18.97 -12.15
CA LYS A 548 -23.36 18.14 -13.01
C LYS A 548 -24.37 18.97 -13.80
N ASN A 549 -25.04 19.92 -13.16
CA ASN A 549 -26.01 20.81 -13.82
C ASN A 549 -25.35 21.68 -14.90
N GLN A 550 -24.17 22.22 -14.60
CA GLN A 550 -23.37 22.96 -15.58
C GLN A 550 -22.97 22.08 -16.77
N ASN A 551 -22.51 20.86 -16.53
CA ASN A 551 -22.18 19.91 -17.58
C ASN A 551 -23.39 19.59 -18.47
N LEU A 552 -24.59 19.41 -17.88
CA LEU A 552 -25.84 19.18 -18.61
C LEU A 552 -26.24 20.39 -19.46
N ARG A 553 -26.12 21.61 -18.92
CA ARG A 553 -26.34 22.85 -19.69
C ARG A 553 -25.40 22.92 -20.87
N LEU A 554 -24.10 22.74 -20.63
CA LEU A 554 -23.08 22.81 -21.69
C LEU A 554 -23.28 21.72 -22.75
N ALA A 555 -23.74 20.53 -22.35
CA ALA A 555 -24.07 19.45 -23.27
C ALA A 555 -25.17 19.84 -24.27
N ALA A 556 -26.12 20.69 -23.86
CA ALA A 556 -27.19 21.21 -24.73
C ALA A 556 -26.72 22.32 -25.69
N ILE A 557 -25.57 22.94 -25.45
CA ILE A 557 -24.96 23.96 -26.33
C ILE A 557 -24.14 23.27 -27.41
N LYS A 558 -24.20 23.77 -28.66
CA LYS A 558 -23.38 23.27 -29.77
C LYS A 558 -21.89 23.40 -29.44
N LYS A 559 -21.08 22.44 -29.87
CA LYS A 559 -19.65 22.37 -29.50
C LYS A 559 -18.89 23.65 -29.87
N GLU A 560 -19.24 24.26 -30.99
CA GLU A 560 -18.61 25.46 -31.54
C GLU A 560 -18.93 26.73 -30.72
N GLU A 561 -19.99 26.69 -29.91
CA GLU A 561 -20.46 27.81 -29.08
C GLU A 561 -19.96 27.70 -27.62
N ARG A 562 -19.26 26.60 -27.25
CA ARG A 562 -18.71 26.39 -25.90
C ARG A 562 -17.37 27.13 -25.75
N THR A 563 -17.42 28.35 -25.23
CA THR A 563 -16.21 29.13 -24.95
C THR A 563 -15.49 28.61 -23.69
N PRO A 564 -14.16 28.83 -23.56
CA PRO A 564 -13.42 28.51 -22.33
C PRO A 564 -14.01 29.15 -21.07
N ASP A 565 -14.57 30.36 -21.20
CA ASP A 565 -15.23 31.09 -20.12
C ASP A 565 -16.51 30.37 -19.63
N LEU A 566 -17.35 29.90 -20.57
CA LEU A 566 -18.53 29.09 -20.27
C LEU A 566 -18.17 27.75 -19.63
N LEU A 567 -17.07 27.13 -20.08
CA LEU A 567 -16.57 25.88 -19.51
C LEU A 567 -16.07 26.05 -18.07
N ALA A 568 -15.59 27.23 -17.70
CA ALA A 568 -15.05 27.54 -16.39
C ALA A 568 -16.05 28.19 -15.42
N THR A 569 -17.30 28.44 -15.84
CA THR A 569 -18.26 29.21 -15.03
C THR A 569 -19.52 28.42 -14.67
N ILE A 570 -19.87 28.43 -13.37
CA ILE A 570 -21.17 27.99 -12.84
C ILE A 570 -22.10 29.22 -12.80
N LEU A 571 -23.23 29.16 -13.50
CA LEU A 571 -24.23 30.23 -13.51
C LEU A 571 -25.37 29.92 -12.54
N LEU A 572 -26.21 30.93 -12.27
CA LEU A 572 -27.37 30.81 -11.39
C LEU A 572 -28.29 29.62 -11.75
N GLU A 573 -28.47 29.33 -13.03
CA GLU A 573 -29.34 28.23 -13.47
C GLU A 573 -28.86 26.84 -13.09
N ASP A 574 -27.55 26.69 -12.83
CA ASP A 574 -26.93 25.42 -12.41
C ASP A 574 -27.15 25.15 -10.91
N VAL A 575 -27.49 26.20 -10.14
CA VAL A 575 -27.62 26.15 -8.68
C VAL A 575 -29.02 26.47 -8.18
N LYS A 576 -29.94 26.84 -9.08
CA LYS A 576 -31.31 27.31 -8.75
C LYS A 576 -32.14 26.36 -7.89
N GLU A 577 -31.82 25.06 -7.90
CA GLU A 577 -32.54 24.07 -7.12
C GLU A 577 -32.23 24.12 -5.63
N PHE A 578 -31.10 24.74 -5.25
CA PHE A 578 -30.69 24.99 -3.88
C PHE A 578 -31.43 26.21 -3.30
N ASP A 579 -32.77 26.16 -3.33
CA ASP A 579 -33.61 27.25 -2.83
C ASP A 579 -33.62 27.27 -1.29
N PRO A 580 -33.20 28.39 -0.65
CA PRO A 580 -33.27 28.58 0.79
C PRO A 580 -34.64 28.27 1.42
N LYS A 581 -35.74 28.47 0.67
CA LYS A 581 -37.12 28.22 1.15
C LYS A 581 -37.43 26.73 1.34
N ASN A 582 -36.71 25.87 0.61
CA ASN A 582 -36.93 24.42 0.63
C ASN A 582 -36.18 23.72 1.77
N VAL A 583 -35.47 24.46 2.62
CA VAL A 583 -34.66 23.92 3.73
C VAL A 583 -35.51 23.63 4.99
N SER A 584 -36.80 23.98 5.00
CA SER A 584 -37.65 23.82 6.18
C SER A 584 -38.00 22.35 6.51
N GLY A 585 -37.59 21.92 7.72
CA GLY A 585 -38.24 20.87 8.52
C GLY A 585 -38.10 19.42 8.06
N GLY A 586 -36.98 18.78 8.40
CA GLY A 586 -36.85 17.32 8.43
C GLY A 586 -36.75 16.65 7.06
N LYS A 587 -35.53 16.30 6.68
CA LYS A 587 -35.11 15.65 5.42
C LYS A 587 -35.31 16.51 4.18
N ALA A 588 -34.29 17.31 3.88
CA ALA A 588 -33.99 17.64 2.49
C ALA A 588 -33.72 16.33 1.73
N LYS A 589 -34.76 15.76 1.12
CA LYS A 589 -34.61 14.68 0.15
C LYS A 589 -34.05 15.31 -1.11
N ILE A 590 -32.73 15.34 -1.22
CA ILE A 590 -32.08 15.43 -2.52
C ILE A 590 -32.18 14.03 -3.12
N GLY A 591 -33.27 13.78 -3.82
CA GLY A 591 -33.58 12.51 -4.46
C GLY A 591 -34.56 12.76 -5.61
N PHE A 592 -34.25 12.18 -6.76
CA PHE A 592 -34.96 12.28 -8.04
C PHE A 592 -36.46 12.60 -7.89
N LYS A 593 -36.90 13.69 -8.51
CA LYS A 593 -38.31 13.77 -8.92
C LYS A 593 -38.55 12.66 -9.96
N PRO A 594 -39.62 11.86 -9.82
CA PRO A 594 -39.98 10.84 -10.79
C PRO A 594 -40.28 11.44 -12.18
#